data_AF-A0A968TRQ7-F1
#
_entry.id   AF-A0A968TRQ7-F1
#
_cell.length_a   1.000
_cell.length_b   1.000
_cell.length_c   1.000
_cell.angle_alpha   90.00
_cell.angle_beta   90.00
_cell.angle_gamma   90.00
#
_symmetry.space_group_name_H-M   'P 1'
#
loop_
_entity.id
_entity.type
_entity.pdbx_description
1 polymer ?
#
loop_
_entity_poly.entity_id
_entity_poly.type
_entity_poly.pdbx_seq_one_letter_code
_entity_poly.pdbx_strand_id
1 'polypeptide(L)'
;MGDGVDRPASESGAHHRRDLVALGIDFERNSIPDSALRGFRLPQLSNAFLWSGGVAYSDGSPKGLVLKGLLEKQNLRPSRVIAIDDRIHHVHSFVEALLEMKIGGRVIHYLKALEEPPFDPRIADIQLEAFVKWGILLNDDQAHELLVSQSCERALAG
;
A
#
# COMPACT_ATOMS: atom_id res chain seq x y z
N MET A 1 18.23 7.86 -26.77
CA MET A 1 18.88 7.27 -25.58
C MET A 1 18.83 8.35 -24.52
N GLY A 2 17.85 8.26 -23.63
CA GLY A 2 17.67 9.24 -22.55
C GLY A 2 18.26 8.65 -21.28
N ASP A 3 19.27 9.32 -20.73
CA ASP A 3 19.86 8.96 -19.45
C ASP A 3 18.80 9.12 -18.36
N GLY A 4 18.40 7.99 -17.79
CA GLY A 4 17.58 7.93 -16.59
C GLY A 4 18.39 8.48 -15.43
N VAL A 5 18.09 9.70 -15.01
CA VAL A 5 18.63 10.26 -13.78
C VAL A 5 17.98 9.51 -12.62
N ASP A 6 18.70 8.55 -12.07
CA ASP A 6 18.42 7.99 -10.74
C ASP A 6 18.46 9.14 -9.74
N ARG A 7 17.27 9.63 -9.36
CA ARG A 7 17.17 10.55 -8.23
C ARG A 7 17.54 9.77 -6.98
N PRO A 8 18.53 10.22 -6.18
CA PRO A 8 18.82 9.59 -4.91
C PRO A 8 17.57 9.62 -4.04
N ALA A 9 17.25 8.48 -3.42
CA ALA A 9 16.18 8.41 -2.43
C ALA A 9 16.43 9.48 -1.36
N SER A 10 15.50 10.42 -1.21
CA SER A 10 15.61 11.47 -0.19
C SER A 10 15.74 10.84 1.20
N GLU A 11 16.56 11.41 2.07
CA GLU A 11 16.77 10.94 3.46
C GLU A 11 15.46 10.81 4.24
N SER A 12 14.41 11.55 3.85
CA SER A 12 13.04 11.42 4.35
C SER A 12 12.46 10.00 4.22
N GLY A 13 12.82 9.25 3.18
CA GLY A 13 12.31 7.90 2.96
C GLY A 13 12.88 6.85 3.92
N ALA A 14 14.05 7.09 4.50
CA ALA A 14 14.70 6.17 5.44
C ALA A 14 14.01 6.15 6.81
N HIS A 15 13.45 7.28 7.25
CA HIS A 15 12.71 7.37 8.52
C HIS A 15 11.38 6.61 8.43
N HIS A 16 10.58 6.85 7.39
CA HIS A 16 9.29 6.17 7.22
C HIS A 16 9.40 4.63 7.07
N ARG A 17 10.52 4.12 6.54
CA ARG A 17 10.77 2.68 6.50
C ARG A 17 10.90 2.06 7.89
N ARG A 18 11.51 2.76 8.84
CA ARG A 18 11.66 2.26 10.22
C ARG A 18 10.31 2.16 10.93
N ASP A 19 9.44 3.13 10.67
CA ASP A 19 8.09 3.16 11.26
C ASP A 19 7.24 1.98 10.78
N LEU A 20 7.31 1.65 9.49
CA LEU A 20 6.62 0.48 8.93
C LEU A 20 7.16 -0.83 9.46
N VAL A 21 8.48 -0.97 9.61
CA VAL A 21 9.09 -2.15 10.22
C VAL A 21 8.65 -2.31 11.68
N ALA A 22 8.54 -1.21 12.44
CA ALA A 22 8.00 -1.24 13.80
C ALA A 22 6.55 -1.72 13.85
N LEU A 23 5.78 -1.49 12.78
CA LEU A 23 4.42 -2.00 12.58
C LEU A 23 4.38 -3.43 12.00
N GLY A 24 5.53 -4.09 11.86
CA GLY A 24 5.64 -5.44 11.27
C GLY A 24 5.51 -5.48 9.74
N ILE A 25 5.56 -4.32 9.07
CA ILE A 25 5.52 -4.19 7.61
C ILE A 25 6.95 -4.06 7.10
N ASP A 26 7.52 -5.18 6.66
CA ASP A 26 8.87 -5.24 6.10
C ASP A 26 8.81 -5.53 4.59
N PHE A 27 9.08 -4.49 3.80
CA PHE A 27 9.14 -4.57 2.33
C PHE A 27 10.45 -5.14 1.79
N GLU A 28 11.52 -5.19 2.59
CA GLU A 28 12.81 -5.72 2.13
C GLU A 28 12.80 -7.24 2.12
N ARG A 29 12.22 -7.87 3.15
CA ARG A 29 12.16 -9.33 3.26
C ARG A 29 11.15 -10.01 2.34
N ASN A 30 10.08 -9.29 1.97
CA ASN A 30 8.93 -9.88 1.29
C ASN A 30 8.73 -9.36 -0.14
N SER A 31 9.76 -8.72 -0.72
CA SER A 31 9.69 -8.26 -2.10
C SER A 31 9.86 -9.41 -3.09
N ILE A 32 9.00 -9.46 -4.11
CA ILE A 32 9.21 -10.34 -5.26
C ILE A 32 10.19 -9.63 -6.20
N PRO A 33 11.38 -10.18 -6.46
CA PRO A 33 12.36 -9.51 -7.30
C PRO A 33 11.88 -9.46 -8.74
N ASP A 34 12.19 -8.37 -9.45
CA ASP A 34 11.74 -8.17 -10.83
C ASP A 34 12.20 -9.28 -11.79
N SER A 35 13.32 -9.91 -11.50
CA SER A 35 13.82 -11.06 -12.25
C SER A 35 12.90 -12.29 -12.16
N ALA A 36 12.18 -12.49 -11.06
CA ALA A 36 11.34 -13.67 -10.84
C ALA A 36 10.09 -13.70 -11.74
N LEU A 37 9.70 -12.54 -12.27
CA LEU A 37 8.51 -12.37 -13.11
C LEU A 37 8.84 -11.80 -14.49
N ARG A 38 10.13 -11.66 -14.83
CA ARG A 38 10.54 -11.23 -16.18
C ARG A 38 10.04 -12.22 -17.22
N GLY A 39 9.24 -11.71 -18.17
CA GLY A 39 8.64 -12.53 -19.23
C GLY A 39 7.51 -13.45 -18.76
N PHE A 40 7.05 -13.31 -17.52
CA PHE A 40 5.88 -14.04 -17.04
C PHE A 40 4.65 -13.64 -17.85
N ARG A 41 3.91 -14.64 -18.32
CA ARG A 41 2.60 -14.47 -18.94
C ARG A 41 1.61 -15.34 -18.19
N LEU A 42 0.44 -14.77 -17.93
CA LEU A 42 -0.70 -15.49 -17.40
C LEU A 42 -1.49 -16.05 -18.58
N PRO A 43 -1.58 -17.38 -18.75
CA PRO A 43 -2.27 -17.98 -19.89
C PRO A 43 -3.73 -17.54 -20.00
N GLN A 44 -4.35 -17.20 -18.88
CA GLN A 44 -5.74 -16.75 -18.79
C GLN A 44 -5.92 -15.26 -19.11
N LEU A 45 -4.83 -14.50 -19.27
CA LEU A 45 -4.89 -13.09 -19.66
C LEU A 45 -4.66 -12.97 -21.16
N SER A 46 -5.58 -12.32 -21.86
CA SER A 46 -5.52 -12.11 -23.30
C SER A 46 -4.39 -11.18 -23.74
N ASN A 47 -3.75 -10.49 -22.80
CA ASN A 47 -2.98 -9.27 -23.04
C ASN A 47 -1.67 -9.24 -22.22
N ALA A 48 -0.92 -8.15 -22.35
CA ALA A 48 0.40 -8.01 -21.74
C ALA A 48 0.33 -7.79 -20.22
N PHE A 49 0.81 -8.79 -19.47
CA PHE A 49 1.20 -8.63 -18.06
C PHE A 49 2.62 -8.06 -17.99
N LEU A 50 2.83 -7.04 -17.17
CA LEU A 50 4.16 -6.49 -16.86
C LEU A 50 4.34 -6.43 -15.34
N TRP A 51 5.53 -6.81 -14.87
CA TRP A 51 5.93 -6.67 -13.48
C TRP A 51 7.12 -5.74 -13.38
N SER A 52 7.06 -4.75 -12.49
CA SER A 52 8.16 -3.82 -12.23
C SER A 52 8.05 -3.23 -10.83
N GLY A 53 9.13 -3.29 -10.04
CA GLY A 53 9.24 -2.62 -8.75
C GLY A 53 8.16 -3.01 -7.74
N GLY A 54 7.73 -4.28 -7.72
CA GLY A 54 6.65 -4.72 -6.83
C GLY A 54 5.23 -4.50 -7.38
N VAL A 55 5.10 -3.92 -8.58
CA VAL A 55 3.82 -3.56 -9.18
C VAL A 55 3.50 -4.48 -10.36
N ALA A 56 2.31 -5.08 -10.33
CA ALA A 56 1.73 -5.82 -11.44
C ALA A 56 0.85 -4.90 -12.29
N TYR A 57 1.20 -4.73 -13.56
CA TYR A 57 0.43 -3.99 -14.54
C TYR A 57 -0.40 -4.97 -15.38
N SER A 58 -1.68 -4.65 -15.54
CA SER A 58 -2.64 -5.40 -16.34
C SER A 58 -3.56 -4.44 -17.09
N ASP A 59 -3.94 -4.79 -18.31
CA ASP A 59 -4.86 -4.08 -19.23
C ASP A 59 -6.35 -4.11 -18.84
N GLY A 60 -6.66 -4.02 -17.54
CA GLY A 60 -8.03 -4.12 -17.05
C GLY A 60 -8.54 -5.54 -16.85
N SER A 61 -7.67 -6.53 -17.04
CA SER A 61 -7.88 -7.89 -16.56
C SER A 61 -8.28 -7.90 -15.06
N PRO A 62 -9.17 -8.79 -14.62
CA PRO A 62 -9.63 -8.80 -13.23
C PRO A 62 -8.48 -8.97 -12.24
N LYS A 63 -8.32 -8.05 -11.28
CA LYS A 63 -7.18 -8.04 -10.35
C LYS A 63 -7.06 -9.31 -9.50
N GLY A 64 -8.17 -9.97 -9.18
CA GLY A 64 -8.15 -11.25 -8.49
C GLY A 64 -7.51 -12.37 -9.31
N LEU A 65 -7.74 -12.39 -10.62
CA LEU A 65 -7.09 -13.34 -11.53
C LEU A 65 -5.58 -13.07 -11.62
N VAL A 66 -5.20 -11.79 -11.69
CA VAL A 66 -3.79 -11.36 -11.66
C VAL A 66 -3.12 -11.81 -10.35
N LEU A 67 -3.75 -11.55 -9.20
CA LEU A 67 -3.26 -11.96 -7.88
C LEU A 67 -3.08 -13.46 -7.79
N LYS A 68 -4.09 -14.24 -8.17
CA LYS A 68 -4.03 -15.71 -8.13
C LYS A 68 -2.85 -16.23 -8.92
N GLY A 69 -2.73 -15.79 -10.17
CA GLY A 69 -1.67 -16.23 -11.05
C GLY A 69 -0.27 -15.79 -10.59
N LEU A 70 -0.16 -14.61 -9.98
CA LEU A 70 1.07 -14.14 -9.33
C LEU A 70 1.49 -15.06 -8.17
N LEU A 71 0.55 -15.34 -7.25
CA LEU A 71 0.80 -16.18 -6.09
C LEU A 71 1.13 -17.63 -6.50
N GLU A 72 0.43 -18.18 -7.49
CA GLU A 72 0.73 -19.51 -8.02
C GLU A 72 2.11 -19.56 -8.69
N LYS A 73 2.45 -18.57 -9.51
CA LYS A 73 3.74 -18.50 -10.19
C LYS A 73 4.92 -18.45 -9.22
N GLN A 74 4.77 -17.70 -8.14
CA GLN A 74 5.79 -17.54 -7.10
C GLN A 74 5.70 -18.63 -6.02
N ASN A 75 4.77 -19.59 -6.14
CA ASN A 75 4.48 -20.61 -5.14
C ASN A 75 4.23 -20.02 -3.73
N LEU A 76 3.56 -18.86 -3.68
CA LEU A 76 3.23 -18.16 -2.45
C LEU A 76 1.86 -18.63 -1.93
N ARG A 77 1.79 -18.80 -0.61
CA ARG A 77 0.60 -19.22 0.13
C ARG A 77 0.43 -18.35 1.38
N PRO A 78 0.09 -17.05 1.21
CA PRO A 78 -0.14 -16.18 2.35
C PRO A 78 -1.28 -16.71 3.20
N SER A 79 -1.16 -16.62 4.52
CA SER A 79 -2.24 -16.99 5.45
C SER A 79 -3.40 -15.99 5.42
N ARG A 80 -3.10 -14.73 5.04
CA ARG A 80 -4.07 -13.65 4.88
C ARG A 80 -3.70 -12.72 3.73
N VAL A 81 -4.71 -12.21 3.02
CA VAL A 81 -4.58 -11.12 2.03
C VAL A 81 -5.46 -9.95 2.43
N ILE A 82 -4.93 -8.73 2.34
CA ILE A 82 -5.71 -7.50 2.43
C ILE A 82 -5.67 -6.85 1.05
N ALA A 83 -6.83 -6.59 0.48
CA ALA A 83 -6.99 -5.90 -0.80
C ALA A 83 -7.85 -4.65 -0.62
N ILE A 84 -7.51 -3.59 -1.32
CA ILE A 84 -8.21 -2.30 -1.29
C ILE A 84 -8.43 -1.86 -2.73
N ASP A 85 -9.66 -1.53 -3.08
CA ASP A 85 -10.01 -1.10 -4.43
C ASP A 85 -11.21 -0.15 -4.42
N ASP A 86 -11.23 0.79 -5.37
CA ASP A 86 -12.31 1.76 -5.55
C ASP A 86 -13.44 1.24 -6.45
N ARG A 87 -13.20 0.14 -7.18
CA ARG A 87 -14.16 -0.42 -8.12
C ARG A 87 -14.73 -1.73 -7.60
N ILE A 88 -16.04 -1.75 -7.41
CA ILE A 88 -16.78 -2.91 -6.88
C ILE A 88 -16.52 -4.22 -7.66
N HIS A 89 -16.34 -4.17 -8.98
CA HIS A 89 -16.08 -5.38 -9.77
C HIS A 89 -14.68 -5.94 -9.51
N HIS A 90 -13.69 -5.11 -9.19
CA HIS A 90 -12.37 -5.58 -8.76
C HIS A 90 -12.42 -6.16 -7.34
N VAL A 91 -13.21 -5.55 -6.44
CA VAL A 91 -13.48 -6.09 -5.10
C VAL A 91 -14.04 -7.51 -5.20
N HIS A 92 -15.07 -7.72 -6.02
CA HIS A 92 -15.65 -9.05 -6.23
C HIS A 92 -14.62 -10.02 -6.82
N SER A 93 -13.83 -9.58 -7.80
CA SER A 93 -12.77 -10.41 -8.39
C SER A 93 -11.75 -10.88 -7.36
N PHE A 94 -11.34 -10.02 -6.41
CA PHE A 94 -10.46 -10.44 -5.32
C PHE A 94 -11.12 -11.47 -4.40
N VAL A 95 -12.38 -11.26 -4.02
CA VAL A 95 -13.12 -12.19 -3.15
C VAL A 95 -13.19 -13.58 -3.79
N GLU A 96 -13.54 -13.67 -5.06
CA GLU A 96 -13.61 -14.93 -5.81
C GLU A 96 -12.26 -15.66 -5.82
N ALA A 97 -11.18 -14.94 -6.14
CA ALA A 97 -9.84 -15.51 -6.17
C ALA A 97 -9.39 -16.03 -4.81
N LEU A 98 -9.65 -15.29 -3.72
CA LEU A 98 -9.30 -15.70 -2.37
C LEU A 98 -10.09 -16.93 -1.90
N LEU A 99 -11.38 -16.99 -2.21
CA LEU A 99 -12.23 -18.15 -1.92
C LEU A 99 -11.75 -19.40 -2.66
N GLU A 100 -11.43 -19.27 -3.95
CA GLU A 100 -10.93 -20.38 -4.77
C GLU A 100 -9.59 -20.91 -4.24
N MET A 101 -8.69 -20.01 -3.87
CA MET A 101 -7.38 -20.36 -3.32
C MET A 101 -7.43 -20.83 -1.86
N LYS A 102 -8.60 -20.76 -1.21
CA LYS A 102 -8.78 -21.03 0.23
C LYS A 102 -7.88 -20.17 1.11
N ILE A 103 -7.69 -18.91 0.73
CA ILE A 103 -6.88 -17.93 1.47
C ILE A 103 -7.84 -17.02 2.23
N GLY A 104 -7.64 -16.88 3.53
CA GLY A 104 -8.38 -15.89 4.33
C GLY A 104 -8.04 -14.47 3.89
N GLY A 105 -8.97 -13.52 3.96
CA GLY A 105 -8.63 -12.15 3.62
C GLY A 105 -9.70 -11.14 3.94
N ARG A 106 -9.34 -9.87 3.73
CA ARG A 106 -10.24 -8.72 3.80
C ARG A 106 -10.13 -7.94 2.49
N VAL A 107 -11.24 -7.70 1.82
CA VAL A 107 -11.30 -6.86 0.63
C VAL A 107 -12.13 -5.63 0.97
N ILE A 108 -11.51 -4.46 0.86
CA ILE A 108 -12.10 -3.18 1.24
C ILE A 108 -12.47 -2.43 -0.02
N HIS A 109 -13.77 -2.11 -0.16
CA HIS A 109 -14.24 -1.20 -1.19
C HIS A 109 -14.11 0.23 -0.67
N TYR A 110 -13.15 0.97 -1.19
CA TYR A 110 -12.93 2.36 -0.80
C TYR A 110 -13.61 3.29 -1.81
N LEU A 111 -14.77 3.82 -1.42
CA LEU A 111 -15.42 4.87 -2.20
C LEU A 111 -14.57 6.13 -2.08
N LYS A 112 -14.01 6.58 -3.20
CA LYS A 112 -13.27 7.85 -3.28
C LYS A 112 -14.05 8.94 -2.55
N ALA A 113 -13.44 9.57 -1.54
CA ALA A 113 -14.03 10.71 -0.88
C ALA A 113 -14.28 11.80 -1.94
N LEU A 114 -15.52 12.28 -2.04
CA LEU A 114 -15.92 13.25 -3.06
C LEU A 114 -15.23 14.60 -2.89
N GLU A 115 -14.78 14.92 -1.66
CA GLU A 115 -14.01 16.10 -1.31
C GLU A 115 -12.98 15.69 -0.24
N GLU A 116 -11.71 15.67 -0.62
CA GLU A 116 -10.62 15.53 0.35
C GLU A 116 -10.14 16.94 0.72
N PRO A 117 -10.03 17.28 2.03
CA PRO A 117 -9.34 18.49 2.42
C PRO A 117 -7.90 18.46 1.89
N PRO A 118 -7.27 19.62 1.68
CA PRO A 118 -5.88 19.66 1.25
C PRO A 118 -5.00 18.92 2.25
N PHE A 119 -4.12 18.04 1.74
CA PHE A 119 -3.19 17.27 2.56
C PHE A 119 -2.26 18.21 3.37
N ASP A 120 -2.31 18.11 4.69
CA ASP A 120 -1.35 18.76 5.59
C ASP A 120 -0.35 17.73 6.13
N PRO A 121 0.93 17.80 5.72
CA PRO A 121 1.94 16.83 6.16
C PRO A 121 2.13 16.80 7.68
N ARG A 122 1.88 17.91 8.39
CA ARG A 122 2.03 17.96 9.86
C ARG A 122 0.96 17.14 10.57
N ILE A 123 -0.26 17.14 10.02
CA ILE A 123 -1.37 16.32 10.49
C ILE A 123 -1.04 14.85 10.28
N ALA A 124 -0.53 14.50 9.09
CA ALA A 124 -0.11 13.13 8.78
C ALA A 124 1.00 12.63 9.70
N ASP A 125 2.00 13.46 10.02
CA ASP A 125 3.09 13.11 10.94
C ASP A 125 2.55 12.81 12.36
N ILE A 126 1.62 13.64 12.86
CA ILE A 126 0.98 13.42 14.17
C ILE A 126 0.17 12.13 14.19
N GLN A 127 -0.61 11.88 13.12
CA GLN A 127 -1.39 10.65 12.97
C GLN A 127 -0.47 9.41 12.94
N LEU A 128 0.62 9.48 12.20
CA LEU A 128 1.61 8.41 12.12
C LEU A 128 2.29 8.17 13.47
N GLU A 129 2.73 9.22 14.16
CA GLU A 129 3.34 9.09 15.48
C GLU A 129 2.37 8.45 16.48
N ALA A 130 1.12 8.92 16.52
CA ALA A 130 0.09 8.36 17.39
C ALA A 130 -0.17 6.87 17.10
N PHE A 131 -0.18 6.49 15.82
CA PHE A 131 -0.37 5.12 15.41
C PHE A 131 0.82 4.23 15.80
N VAL A 132 2.05 4.68 15.55
CA VAL A 132 3.27 3.93 15.90
C VAL A 132 3.42 3.78 17.41
N LYS A 133 3.15 4.84 18.17
CA LYS A 133 3.39 4.88 19.63
C LYS A 133 2.27 4.25 20.44
N TRP A 134 1.02 4.44 20.03
CA TRP A 134 -0.16 4.04 20.81
C TRP A 134 -1.08 3.05 20.08
N GLY A 135 -0.84 2.76 18.80
CA GLY A 135 -1.73 1.91 17.99
C GLY A 135 -3.06 2.58 17.66
N ILE A 136 -3.16 3.91 17.77
CA ILE A 136 -4.39 4.68 17.55
C ILE A 136 -4.24 5.49 16.28
N LEU A 137 -5.17 5.32 15.34
CA LEU A 137 -5.27 6.16 14.15
C LEU A 137 -6.20 7.34 14.45
N LEU A 138 -5.63 8.52 14.59
CA LEU A 138 -6.39 9.75 14.82
C LEU A 138 -7.09 10.20 13.53
N ASN A 139 -8.28 10.80 13.66
CA ASN A 139 -8.86 11.55 12.56
C ASN A 139 -8.19 12.93 12.43
N ASP A 140 -8.52 13.67 11.37
CA ASP A 140 -7.89 14.97 11.08
C ASP A 140 -8.15 16.01 12.18
N ASP A 141 -9.36 16.05 12.75
CA ASP A 141 -9.71 16.97 13.83
C ASP A 141 -8.88 16.72 15.09
N GLN A 142 -8.75 15.45 15.50
CA GLN A 142 -7.95 15.04 16.65
C GLN A 142 -6.46 15.37 16.47
N ALA A 143 -5.93 15.13 15.28
CA ALA A 143 -4.55 15.47 14.97
C ALA A 143 -4.33 16.99 14.92
N HIS A 144 -5.33 17.75 14.47
CA HIS A 144 -5.30 19.21 14.46
C HIS A 144 -5.32 19.79 15.88
N GLU A 145 -6.13 19.24 16.79
CA GLU A 145 -6.13 19.64 18.21
C GLU A 145 -4.74 19.45 18.85
N LEU A 146 -4.06 18.35 18.54
CA LEU A 146 -2.69 18.12 19.01
C LEU A 146 -1.69 19.11 18.40
N LEU A 147 -1.81 19.40 17.10
CA LEU A 147 -0.94 20.37 16.41
C LEU A 147 -1.04 21.77 17.03
N VAL A 148 -2.26 22.23 17.34
CA VAL A 148 -2.51 23.52 17.99
C VAL A 148 -1.95 23.52 19.41
N SER A 149 -2.15 22.44 20.17
CA SER A 149 -1.66 22.32 21.54
C SER A 149 -0.13 22.40 21.62
N GLN A 150 0.58 21.66 20.77
CA GLN A 150 2.05 21.70 20.69
C GLN A 150 2.59 23.08 20.30
N SER A 151 1.88 23.78 19.42
CA SER A 151 2.26 25.13 18.97
C SER A 151 2.12 26.15 20.10
N CYS A 152 1.06 26.04 20.91
CA CYS A 152 0.81 26.88 22.08
C CYS A 152 1.87 26.69 23.17
N GLU A 153 2.23 25.45 23.50
CA GLU A 153 3.26 25.14 24.50
C GLU A 153 4.63 25.72 24.12
N ARG A 154 5.02 25.61 22.83
CA ARG A 154 6.27 26.18 22.33
C ARG A 154 6.30 27.70 22.38
N ALA A 155 5.17 28.36 22.13
CA ALA A 155 5.06 29.81 22.20
C ALA A 155 5.16 30.35 23.64
N LEU A 156 4.75 29.57 24.64
CA LEU A 156 4.85 29.93 26.06
C LEU A 156 6.20 29.58 26.70
N ALA A 157 6.97 28.68 26.08
CA ALA A 157 8.28 28.24 26.57
C ALA A 157 9.47 29.07 26.02
N GLY A 158 9.23 30.02 25.12
CA GLY A 158 10.23 30.93 24.55
C GLY A 158 10.06 32.36 25.06
#